data_AF-A0A523W0X7-F1
#
_entry.id   AF-A0A523W0X7-F1
#
_cell.length_a   1.000
_cell.length_b   1.000
_cell.length_c   1.000
_cell.angle_alpha   90.00
_cell.angle_beta   90.00
_cell.angle_gamma   90.00
#
_symmetry.space_group_name_H-M   'P 1'
#
loop_
_entity.id
_entity.type
_entity.pdbx_description
1 polymer ?
#
loop_
_entity_poly.entity_id
_entity_poly.type
_entity_poly.pdbx_seq_one_letter_code
_entity_poly.pdbx_strand_id
1 'polypeptide(L)'
;MPLNEEHILKFLDNESDTKAKSELISLLKTRIDKLCFDECERDRITCTLQPKCSRRFLLKLRIKGGLTIDDLPKFCYSVHKGVVERYFRNKTVIYRPFDAYLYLIDFFDVFFHGDYRKLNKFVSFKKWDEIFKIFDDRIQNRNENFDYLLIDNYLIIKFDDRLHIAFLEEKYAICNANRENIASLELLYGICKLHAALYFSEVKLTYMTSKHVEITLKIPYDVLTEISEEPSIANISKVDQYFWNTFWEDLNALTQYCDQINLNIDKNQNLEIILYISLLTNNYNEVGEKLPLRFRDLRLIFNFITRIYQDYYILWV
;
A
#
# COMPACT_ATOMS: atom_id res chain seq x y z
N MET A 1 15.48 -38.61 6.49
CA MET A 1 14.41 -37.61 6.23
C MET A 1 14.76 -36.85 4.96
N PRO A 2 13.79 -36.51 4.10
CA PRO A 2 14.04 -35.62 2.97
C PRO A 2 14.43 -34.21 3.44
N LEU A 3 15.02 -33.43 2.53
CA LEU A 3 15.36 -32.02 2.76
C LEU A 3 14.07 -31.18 2.89
N ASN A 4 14.02 -30.27 3.86
CA ASN A 4 12.88 -29.38 4.14
C ASN A 4 13.34 -27.91 4.04
N GLU A 5 12.39 -26.99 3.94
CA GLU A 5 12.64 -25.54 3.81
C GLU A 5 13.50 -24.99 4.96
N GLU A 6 13.22 -25.39 6.21
CA GLU A 6 14.01 -24.97 7.38
C GLU A 6 15.48 -25.38 7.31
N HIS A 7 15.79 -26.52 6.70
CA HIS A 7 17.18 -26.96 6.56
C HIS A 7 17.95 -26.05 5.61
N ILE A 8 17.29 -25.58 4.54
CA ILE A 8 17.87 -24.65 3.56
C ILE A 8 18.09 -23.29 4.21
N LEU A 9 17.10 -22.76 4.94
CA LEU A 9 17.22 -21.47 5.62
C LEU A 9 18.34 -21.50 6.66
N LYS A 10 18.36 -22.51 7.54
CA LYS A 10 19.43 -22.68 8.54
C LYS A 10 20.82 -22.81 7.89
N PHE A 11 20.93 -23.46 6.74
CA PHE A 11 22.19 -23.53 6.00
C PHE A 11 22.61 -22.16 5.47
N LEU A 12 21.69 -21.41 4.84
CA LEU A 12 21.96 -20.08 4.30
C LEU A 12 22.34 -19.08 5.40
N ASP A 13 21.77 -19.18 6.60
CA ASP A 13 22.07 -18.29 7.72
C ASP A 13 23.41 -18.63 8.39
N ASN A 14 23.69 -19.92 8.62
CA ASN A 14 24.83 -20.35 9.45
C ASN A 14 26.10 -20.71 8.68
N GLU A 15 25.99 -20.99 7.38
CA GLU A 15 27.18 -21.37 6.59
C GLU A 15 28.14 -20.16 6.48
N SER A 16 29.42 -20.40 6.72
CA SER A 16 30.46 -19.36 6.57
C SER A 16 31.10 -19.42 5.19
N ASP A 17 31.07 -20.58 4.53
CA ASP A 17 31.57 -20.75 3.18
C ASP A 17 30.65 -20.07 2.14
N THR A 18 31.08 -18.91 1.69
CA THR A 18 30.42 -18.15 0.62
C THR A 18 30.27 -18.92 -0.69
N LYS A 19 31.17 -19.87 -0.98
CA LYS A 19 31.13 -20.67 -2.22
C LYS A 19 29.97 -21.65 -2.19
N ALA A 20 29.77 -22.34 -1.08
CA ALA A 20 28.66 -23.29 -0.91
C ALA A 20 27.30 -22.57 -0.98
N LYS A 21 27.17 -21.37 -0.39
CA LYS A 21 25.96 -20.53 -0.55
C LYS A 21 25.71 -20.16 -2.02
N SER A 22 26.76 -19.73 -2.72
CA SER A 22 26.67 -19.35 -4.13
C SER A 22 26.24 -20.52 -5.01
N GLU A 23 26.76 -21.72 -4.76
CA GLU A 23 26.40 -22.93 -5.50
C GLU A 23 24.91 -23.28 -5.32
N LEU A 24 24.40 -23.24 -4.09
CA LEU A 24 22.99 -23.48 -3.81
C LEU A 24 22.08 -22.43 -4.47
N ILE A 25 22.46 -21.16 -4.41
CA ILE A 25 21.74 -20.07 -5.08
C ILE A 25 21.74 -20.27 -6.60
N SER A 26 22.85 -20.74 -7.18
CA SER A 26 22.95 -21.05 -8.61
C SER A 26 22.01 -22.19 -9.04
N LEU A 27 21.90 -23.25 -8.22
CA LEU A 27 20.94 -24.34 -8.45
C LEU A 27 19.50 -23.82 -8.41
N LEU A 28 19.17 -22.99 -7.41
CA LEU A 28 17.84 -22.38 -7.28
C LEU A 28 17.52 -21.47 -8.48
N LYS A 29 18.46 -20.60 -8.86
CA LYS A 29 18.34 -19.74 -10.05
C LYS A 29 18.05 -20.56 -11.29
N THR A 30 18.85 -21.60 -11.55
CA THR A 30 18.70 -22.48 -12.71
C THR A 30 17.32 -23.15 -12.74
N ARG A 31 16.83 -23.63 -11.59
CA ARG A 31 15.49 -24.21 -11.48
C ARG A 31 14.39 -23.19 -11.76
N ILE A 32 14.52 -21.97 -11.23
CA ILE A 32 13.58 -20.86 -11.42
C ILE A 32 13.53 -20.44 -12.89
N ASP A 33 14.68 -20.33 -13.57
CA ASP A 33 14.72 -19.95 -14.98
C ASP A 33 14.08 -21.03 -15.86
N LYS A 34 14.39 -22.30 -15.62
CA LYS A 34 13.73 -23.42 -16.29
C LYS A 34 12.20 -23.40 -16.06
N LEU A 35 11.76 -23.14 -14.83
CA LEU A 35 10.33 -23.05 -14.50
C LEU A 35 9.64 -21.93 -15.29
N CYS A 36 10.26 -20.75 -15.35
CA CYS A 36 9.69 -19.58 -16.02
C CYS A 36 9.70 -19.71 -17.54
N PHE A 37 10.87 -19.95 -18.13
CA PHE A 37 11.09 -19.84 -19.58
C PHE A 37 10.83 -21.14 -20.34
N ASP A 38 11.15 -22.29 -19.75
CA ASP A 38 11.04 -23.59 -20.44
C ASP A 38 9.72 -24.30 -20.16
N GLU A 39 9.15 -24.12 -18.96
CA GLU A 39 7.95 -24.85 -18.55
C GLU A 39 6.68 -24.00 -18.57
N CYS A 40 6.71 -22.82 -17.92
CA CYS A 40 5.51 -22.00 -17.75
C CYS A 40 5.20 -21.22 -19.04
N GLU A 41 6.12 -20.41 -19.55
CA GLU A 41 5.86 -19.51 -20.68
C GLU A 41 5.59 -20.24 -22.01
N ARG A 42 6.25 -21.40 -22.23
CA ARG A 42 6.07 -22.17 -23.47
C ARG A 42 4.64 -22.65 -23.67
N ASP A 43 3.96 -23.06 -22.59
CA ASP A 43 2.53 -23.37 -22.62
C ASP A 43 1.72 -22.11 -22.29
N ARG A 44 1.24 -21.43 -23.34
CA ARG A 44 0.48 -20.19 -23.20
C ARG A 44 -0.82 -20.36 -22.42
N ILE A 45 -1.46 -21.53 -22.47
CA ILE A 45 -2.71 -21.81 -21.76
C ILE A 45 -2.41 -21.93 -20.27
N THR A 46 -1.42 -22.76 -19.93
CA THR A 46 -0.96 -22.92 -18.55
C THR A 46 -0.47 -21.60 -17.98
N CYS A 47 0.40 -20.89 -18.70
CA CYS A 47 0.89 -19.58 -18.27
C CYS A 47 -0.25 -18.60 -17.99
N THR A 48 -1.34 -18.62 -18.77
CA THR A 48 -2.46 -17.70 -18.61
C THR A 48 -3.37 -18.08 -17.44
N LEU A 49 -3.81 -19.34 -17.39
CA LEU A 49 -4.86 -19.80 -16.47
C LEU A 49 -4.31 -20.35 -15.15
N GLN A 50 -3.16 -21.02 -15.19
CA GLN A 50 -2.57 -21.76 -14.07
C GLN A 50 -1.05 -21.57 -14.05
N PRO A 51 -0.56 -20.33 -13.84
CA PRO A 51 0.88 -20.07 -13.83
C PRO A 51 1.58 -20.93 -12.78
N LYS A 52 2.74 -21.49 -13.12
CA LYS A 52 3.52 -22.35 -12.22
C LYS A 52 4.12 -21.65 -10.99
N CYS A 53 3.88 -20.34 -10.84
CA CYS A 53 4.22 -19.58 -9.65
C CYS A 53 2.98 -18.82 -9.13
N SER A 54 2.76 -18.91 -7.82
CA SER A 54 1.61 -18.27 -7.17
C SER A 54 1.64 -16.77 -7.40
N ARG A 55 0.53 -16.23 -7.91
CA ARG A 55 0.36 -14.78 -8.20
C ARG A 55 1.51 -14.16 -9.00
N ARG A 56 2.24 -14.97 -9.76
CA ARG A 56 3.41 -14.54 -10.54
C ARG A 56 4.48 -13.83 -9.70
N PHE A 57 4.69 -14.23 -8.44
CA PHE A 57 5.68 -13.60 -7.55
C PHE A 57 7.11 -13.60 -8.15
N LEU A 58 7.42 -14.53 -9.06
CA LEU A 58 8.69 -14.58 -9.77
C LEU A 58 8.90 -13.43 -10.77
N LEU A 59 7.84 -12.76 -11.23
CA LEU A 59 7.96 -11.50 -11.98
C LEU A 59 8.34 -10.37 -11.03
N LYS A 60 7.67 -10.28 -9.87
CA LYS A 60 8.02 -9.32 -8.80
C LYS A 60 9.48 -9.45 -8.38
N LEU A 61 9.97 -10.69 -8.16
CA LEU A 61 11.37 -10.94 -7.80
C LEU A 61 12.33 -10.31 -8.82
N ARG A 62 12.07 -10.52 -10.11
CA ARG A 62 12.92 -9.99 -11.19
C ARG A 62 12.84 -8.47 -11.30
N ILE A 63 11.64 -7.90 -11.27
CA ILE A 63 11.44 -6.44 -11.35
C ILE A 63 12.11 -5.73 -10.16
N LYS A 64 11.88 -6.20 -8.93
CA LYS A 64 12.54 -5.64 -7.73
C LYS A 64 14.05 -5.87 -7.72
N GLY A 65 14.51 -6.95 -8.37
CA GLY A 65 15.93 -7.24 -8.54
C GLY A 65 16.64 -6.34 -9.56
N GLY A 66 15.93 -5.40 -10.19
CA GLY A 66 16.50 -4.47 -11.17
C GLY A 66 16.70 -5.08 -12.57
N LEU A 67 16.12 -6.25 -12.83
CA LEU A 67 16.18 -6.87 -14.16
C LEU A 67 15.36 -6.07 -15.17
N THR A 68 15.75 -6.13 -16.45
CA THR A 68 15.06 -5.42 -17.53
C THR A 68 13.93 -6.24 -18.14
N ILE A 69 13.11 -5.61 -18.99
CA ILE A 69 12.02 -6.29 -19.72
C ILE A 69 12.53 -7.49 -20.52
N ASP A 70 13.75 -7.42 -21.04
CA ASP A 70 14.33 -8.49 -21.84
C ASP A 70 14.74 -9.73 -21.01
N ASP A 71 14.93 -9.55 -19.71
CA ASP A 71 15.28 -10.62 -18.78
C ASP A 71 14.06 -11.31 -18.15
N LEU A 72 12.85 -10.90 -18.56
CA LEU A 72 11.59 -11.46 -18.09
C LEU A 72 11.00 -12.46 -19.09
N PRO A 73 10.23 -13.45 -18.61
CA PRO A 73 9.41 -14.27 -19.49
C PRO A 73 8.32 -13.41 -20.17
N LYS A 74 8.54 -13.03 -21.43
CA LYS A 74 7.83 -11.94 -22.13
C LYS A 74 6.33 -12.17 -22.18
N PHE A 75 5.89 -13.37 -22.54
CA PHE A 75 4.47 -13.72 -22.56
C PHE A 75 3.87 -13.76 -21.15
N CYS A 76 4.61 -14.24 -20.16
CA CYS A 76 4.14 -14.24 -18.78
C CYS A 76 3.94 -12.82 -18.24
N TYR A 77 4.86 -11.91 -18.54
CA TYR A 77 4.75 -10.50 -18.18
C TYR A 77 3.62 -9.80 -18.95
N SER A 78 3.45 -10.07 -20.26
CA SER A 78 2.35 -9.48 -21.03
C SER A 78 0.97 -9.90 -20.51
N VAL A 79 0.82 -11.17 -20.10
CA VAL A 79 -0.41 -11.63 -19.45
C VAL A 79 -0.62 -10.93 -18.11
N HIS A 80 0.46 -10.75 -17.32
CA HIS A 80 0.38 -10.02 -16.05
C HIS A 80 -0.09 -8.56 -16.25
N LYS A 81 0.55 -7.82 -17.15
CA LYS A 81 0.14 -6.46 -17.55
C LYS A 81 -1.32 -6.44 -18.02
N GLY A 82 -1.72 -7.37 -18.88
CA GLY A 82 -3.10 -7.47 -19.37
C GLY A 82 -4.13 -7.74 -18.27
N VAL A 83 -3.78 -8.49 -17.23
CA VAL A 83 -4.64 -8.68 -16.05
C VAL A 83 -4.80 -7.37 -15.27
N VAL A 84 -3.72 -6.61 -15.07
CA VAL A 84 -3.78 -5.29 -14.43
C VAL A 84 -4.66 -4.32 -15.23
N GLU A 85 -4.45 -4.23 -16.55
CA GLU A 85 -5.21 -3.36 -17.45
C GLU A 85 -6.71 -3.71 -17.47
N ARG A 86 -7.04 -5.01 -17.58
CA ARG A 86 -8.43 -5.47 -17.55
C ARG A 86 -9.09 -5.16 -16.21
N TYR A 87 -8.38 -5.39 -15.10
CA TYR A 87 -8.90 -5.09 -13.77
C TYR A 87 -9.13 -3.60 -13.57
N PHE A 88 -8.21 -2.75 -14.03
CA PHE A 88 -8.37 -1.29 -13.99
C PHE A 88 -9.63 -0.84 -14.73
N ARG A 89 -9.88 -1.39 -15.93
CA ARG A 89 -11.08 -1.14 -16.73
C ARG A 89 -12.34 -1.88 -16.26
N ASN A 90 -12.37 -2.38 -15.02
CA ASN A 90 -13.49 -3.10 -14.42
C ASN A 90 -13.98 -4.33 -15.25
N LYS A 91 -13.07 -4.97 -16.00
CA LYS A 91 -13.36 -6.19 -16.75
C LYS A 91 -13.05 -7.43 -15.92
N THR A 92 -13.68 -8.55 -16.28
CA THR A 92 -13.39 -9.86 -15.66
C THR A 92 -11.92 -10.25 -15.83
N VAL A 93 -11.32 -10.69 -14.73
CA VAL A 93 -9.94 -11.15 -14.63
C VAL A 93 -9.88 -12.50 -13.91
N ILE A 94 -8.85 -13.27 -14.22
CA ILE A 94 -8.62 -14.63 -13.67
C ILE A 94 -8.28 -14.55 -12.17
N TYR A 95 -7.61 -13.48 -11.75
CA TYR A 95 -7.29 -13.20 -10.36
C TYR A 95 -7.26 -11.68 -10.13
N ARG A 96 -7.51 -11.25 -8.89
CA ARG A 96 -7.34 -9.83 -8.52
C ARG A 96 -5.84 -9.50 -8.44
N PRO A 97 -5.35 -8.51 -9.20
CA PRO A 97 -3.93 -8.15 -9.22
C PRO A 97 -3.58 -7.29 -8.01
N PHE A 98 -3.65 -7.85 -6.81
CA PHE A 98 -3.10 -7.21 -5.61
C PHE A 98 -1.58 -7.25 -5.68
N ASP A 99 -0.94 -6.13 -5.33
CA ASP A 99 0.52 -6.03 -5.26
C ASP A 99 1.21 -6.39 -6.59
N ALA A 100 0.60 -6.01 -7.71
CA ALA A 100 1.10 -6.33 -9.05
C ALA A 100 2.22 -5.35 -9.45
N TYR A 101 3.39 -5.86 -9.83
CA TYR A 101 4.54 -5.05 -10.20
C TYR A 101 4.59 -4.88 -11.72
N LEU A 102 4.67 -3.63 -12.18
CA LEU A 102 4.89 -3.26 -13.58
C LEU A 102 6.10 -2.35 -13.68
N TYR A 103 6.81 -2.37 -14.83
CA TYR A 103 7.74 -1.28 -15.12
C TYR A 103 7.00 0.04 -15.22
N LEU A 104 7.68 1.13 -14.88
CA LEU A 104 7.05 2.44 -14.80
C LEU A 104 6.41 2.89 -16.12
N ILE A 105 7.05 2.58 -17.26
CA ILE A 105 6.49 2.87 -18.57
C ILE A 105 5.19 2.10 -18.85
N ASP A 106 5.11 0.84 -18.42
CA ASP A 106 3.92 0.00 -18.58
C ASP A 106 2.82 0.39 -17.60
N PHE A 107 3.19 0.82 -16.39
CA PHE A 107 2.27 1.45 -15.45
C PHE A 107 1.61 2.66 -16.08
N PHE A 108 2.40 3.61 -16.63
CA PHE A 108 1.83 4.76 -17.30
C PHE A 108 1.00 4.39 -18.53
N ASP A 109 1.37 3.36 -19.28
CA ASP A 109 0.57 2.90 -20.42
C ASP A 109 -0.79 2.34 -19.99
N VAL A 110 -0.85 1.62 -18.87
CA VAL A 110 -2.09 1.05 -18.34
C VAL A 110 -3.04 2.13 -17.81
N PHE A 111 -2.53 3.04 -16.97
CA PHE A 111 -3.37 4.02 -16.25
C PHE A 111 -3.52 5.34 -17.00
N PHE A 112 -2.53 5.72 -17.82
CA PHE A 112 -2.48 6.99 -18.54
C PHE A 112 -2.22 6.80 -20.04
N HIS A 113 -2.94 5.85 -20.63
CA HIS A 113 -2.82 5.52 -22.05
C HIS A 113 -2.96 6.79 -22.93
N GLY A 114 -2.11 6.90 -23.95
CA GLY A 114 -1.99 8.10 -24.80
C GLY A 114 -0.90 9.09 -24.35
N ASP A 115 -0.70 9.27 -23.04
CA ASP A 115 0.30 10.21 -22.49
C ASP A 115 1.55 9.52 -21.92
N TYR A 116 1.52 8.19 -21.79
CA TYR A 116 2.56 7.40 -21.13
C TYR A 116 4.01 7.67 -21.59
N ARG A 117 4.23 7.86 -22.89
CA ARG A 117 5.58 8.16 -23.41
C ARG A 117 6.09 9.51 -22.93
N LYS A 118 5.21 10.52 -22.88
CA LYS A 118 5.52 11.85 -22.37
C LYS A 118 5.77 11.80 -20.87
N LEU A 119 4.88 11.13 -20.13
CA LEU A 119 5.03 10.93 -18.68
C LEU A 119 6.36 10.24 -18.34
N ASN A 120 6.67 9.12 -18.99
CA ASN A 120 7.93 8.40 -18.77
C ASN A 120 9.17 9.25 -19.10
N LYS A 121 9.10 10.04 -20.19
CA LYS A 121 10.15 11.00 -20.54
C LYS A 121 10.30 12.07 -19.47
N PHE A 122 9.21 12.67 -19.02
CA PHE A 122 9.23 13.73 -18.01
C PHE A 122 9.72 13.24 -16.65
N VAL A 123 9.36 12.02 -16.23
CA VAL A 123 9.95 11.39 -15.04
C VAL A 123 11.45 11.25 -15.17
N SER A 124 11.94 10.75 -16.32
CA SER A 124 13.38 10.56 -16.56
C SER A 124 14.17 11.88 -16.50
N PHE A 125 13.55 13.00 -16.87
CA PHE A 125 14.14 14.34 -16.79
C PHE A 125 13.72 15.14 -15.55
N LYS A 126 13.03 14.51 -14.57
CA LYS A 126 12.50 15.14 -13.35
C LYS A 126 11.67 16.42 -13.62
N LYS A 127 10.89 16.43 -14.72
CA LYS A 127 10.01 17.54 -15.11
C LYS A 127 8.63 17.41 -14.46
N TRP A 128 8.56 17.58 -13.14
CA TRP A 128 7.34 17.34 -12.35
C TRP A 128 6.19 18.26 -12.72
N ASP A 129 6.45 19.55 -12.95
CA ASP A 129 5.40 20.51 -13.35
C ASP A 129 4.66 20.09 -14.63
N GLU A 130 5.38 19.49 -15.58
CA GLU A 130 4.79 19.00 -16.83
C GLU A 130 3.97 17.71 -16.62
N ILE A 131 4.32 16.89 -15.62
CA ILE A 131 3.54 15.72 -15.23
C ILE A 131 2.24 16.18 -14.56
N PHE A 132 2.32 17.14 -13.63
CA PHE A 132 1.15 17.67 -12.93
C PHE A 132 0.16 18.33 -13.89
N LYS A 133 0.64 19.10 -14.86
CA LYS A 133 -0.22 19.64 -15.95
C LYS A 133 -0.98 18.55 -16.70
N ILE A 134 -0.36 17.40 -16.98
CA ILE A 134 -1.03 16.28 -17.66
C ILE A 134 -2.08 15.65 -16.75
N PHE A 135 -1.77 15.46 -15.46
CA PHE A 135 -2.71 14.89 -14.50
C PHE A 135 -3.90 15.82 -14.26
N ASP A 136 -3.66 17.11 -14.07
CA ASP A 136 -4.70 18.11 -13.88
C ASP A 136 -5.59 18.23 -15.13
N ASP A 137 -5.02 18.21 -16.35
CA ASP A 137 -5.80 18.14 -17.60
C ASP A 137 -6.70 16.90 -17.66
N ARG A 138 -6.19 15.74 -17.25
CA ARG A 138 -6.98 14.49 -17.24
C ARG A 138 -8.12 14.55 -16.23
N ILE A 139 -7.87 15.10 -15.05
CA ILE A 139 -8.89 15.24 -13.99
C ILE A 139 -9.94 16.26 -14.42
N GLN A 140 -9.53 17.46 -14.83
CA GLN A 140 -10.43 18.59 -15.09
C GLN A 140 -11.13 18.52 -16.45
N ASN A 141 -10.40 18.13 -17.52
CA ASN A 141 -10.91 18.21 -18.90
C ASN A 141 -11.34 16.85 -19.47
N ARG A 142 -10.81 15.74 -18.94
CA ARG A 142 -11.13 14.38 -19.44
C ARG A 142 -11.99 13.55 -18.49
N ASN A 143 -12.41 14.14 -17.35
CA ASN A 143 -13.29 13.53 -16.37
C ASN A 143 -12.75 12.19 -15.84
N GLU A 144 -11.42 12.08 -15.69
CA GLU A 144 -10.79 10.94 -15.03
C GLU A 144 -10.79 11.17 -13.51
N ASN A 145 -11.29 10.21 -12.74
CA ASN A 145 -11.38 10.32 -11.28
C ASN A 145 -10.18 9.65 -10.60
N PHE A 146 -9.17 10.44 -10.27
CA PHE A 146 -8.04 9.99 -9.48
C PHE A 146 -7.36 11.13 -8.75
N ASP A 147 -6.69 10.78 -7.67
CA ASP A 147 -5.90 11.71 -6.86
C ASP A 147 -4.45 11.27 -6.87
N TYR A 148 -3.55 12.23 -6.73
CA TYR A 148 -2.12 11.94 -6.75
C TYR A 148 -1.32 12.82 -5.79
N LEU A 149 -0.18 12.30 -5.36
CA LEU A 149 0.81 13.03 -4.58
C LEU A 149 2.20 12.56 -5.00
N LEU A 150 3.07 13.52 -5.33
CA LEU A 150 4.50 13.28 -5.43
C LEU A 150 5.14 13.60 -4.07
N ILE A 151 5.89 12.65 -3.52
CA ILE A 151 6.72 12.87 -2.34
C ILE A 151 8.04 12.14 -2.51
N ASP A 152 9.14 12.90 -2.48
CA ASP A 152 10.49 12.38 -2.67
C ASP A 152 10.59 11.48 -3.94
N ASN A 153 10.90 10.19 -3.79
CA ASN A 153 10.98 9.22 -4.87
C ASN A 153 9.63 8.52 -5.22
N TYR A 154 8.55 8.85 -4.53
CA TYR A 154 7.27 8.16 -4.67
C TYR A 154 6.23 9.02 -5.38
N LEU A 155 5.68 8.50 -6.46
CA LEU A 155 4.43 9.00 -7.00
C LEU A 155 3.28 8.08 -6.54
N ILE A 156 2.46 8.61 -5.65
CA ILE A 156 1.31 7.95 -5.05
C ILE A 156 0.08 8.33 -5.87
N ILE A 157 -0.67 7.35 -6.35
CA ILE A 157 -1.88 7.58 -7.15
C ILE A 157 -3.02 6.73 -6.57
N LYS A 158 -4.17 7.35 -6.35
CA LYS A 158 -5.38 6.70 -5.85
C LYS A 158 -6.47 6.76 -6.91
N PHE A 159 -6.93 5.58 -7.35
CA PHE A 159 -8.09 5.41 -8.22
C PHE A 159 -9.19 4.71 -7.42
N ASP A 160 -10.27 5.42 -7.11
CA ASP A 160 -11.29 4.94 -6.17
C ASP A 160 -10.61 4.46 -4.87
N ASP A 161 -10.87 3.23 -4.42
CA ASP A 161 -10.23 2.62 -3.23
C ASP A 161 -8.87 1.94 -3.49
N ARG A 162 -8.32 2.08 -4.71
CA ARG A 162 -7.10 1.39 -5.14
C ARG A 162 -5.92 2.34 -5.07
N LEU A 163 -4.91 1.94 -4.29
CA LEU A 163 -3.67 2.69 -4.15
C LEU A 163 -2.60 2.11 -5.07
N HIS A 164 -1.92 2.97 -5.81
CA HIS A 164 -0.83 2.63 -6.72
C HIS A 164 0.40 3.45 -6.35
N ILE A 165 1.56 2.82 -6.25
CA ILE A 165 2.80 3.48 -5.86
C ILE A 165 3.84 3.28 -6.95
N ALA A 166 4.27 4.37 -7.58
CA ALA A 166 5.40 4.37 -8.50
C ALA A 166 6.69 4.73 -7.75
N PHE A 167 7.69 3.87 -7.87
CA PHE A 167 9.05 4.00 -7.36
C PHE A 167 9.90 4.57 -8.49
N LEU A 168 10.16 5.87 -8.46
CA LEU A 168 10.59 6.62 -9.65
C LEU A 168 12.06 6.34 -10.01
N GLU A 169 12.93 6.18 -9.02
CA GLU A 169 14.35 5.84 -9.16
C GLU A 169 14.53 4.38 -9.60
N GLU A 170 13.75 3.47 -9.01
CA GLU A 170 13.78 2.04 -9.33
C GLU A 170 13.00 1.70 -10.62
N LYS A 171 12.24 2.66 -11.16
CA LYS A 171 11.52 2.58 -12.44
C LYS A 171 10.51 1.44 -12.52
N TYR A 172 9.83 1.16 -11.41
CA TYR A 172 8.68 0.26 -11.36
C TYR A 172 7.54 0.84 -10.54
N ALA A 173 6.36 0.23 -10.63
CA ALA A 173 5.22 0.59 -9.80
C ALA A 173 4.54 -0.65 -9.23
N ILE A 174 4.03 -0.51 -8.00
CA ILE A 174 3.12 -1.46 -7.37
C ILE A 174 1.69 -1.00 -7.67
N CYS A 175 0.93 -1.86 -8.33
CA CYS A 175 -0.46 -1.63 -8.66
C CYS A 175 -1.37 -2.29 -7.62
N ASN A 176 -2.38 -1.54 -7.16
CA ASN A 176 -3.35 -2.03 -6.18
C ASN A 176 -2.64 -2.60 -4.93
N ALA A 177 -1.79 -1.76 -4.35
CA ALA A 177 -0.97 -2.05 -3.18
C ALA A 177 -1.85 -2.45 -2.00
N ASN A 178 -1.51 -3.57 -1.36
CA ASN A 178 -2.35 -4.22 -0.37
C ASN A 178 -1.49 -4.97 0.67
N ARG A 179 -0.79 -6.04 0.28
CA ARG A 179 -0.08 -6.93 1.23
C ARG A 179 1.40 -6.62 1.33
N GLU A 180 1.93 -5.81 0.42
CA GLU A 180 3.33 -5.37 0.50
C GLU A 180 3.56 -4.50 1.74
N ASN A 181 4.80 -4.56 2.24
CA ASN A 181 5.26 -3.71 3.32
C ASN A 181 5.45 -2.29 2.79
N ILE A 182 5.24 -1.30 3.66
CA ILE A 182 5.55 0.09 3.37
C ILE A 182 7.06 0.28 3.51
N ALA A 183 7.70 0.76 2.45
CA ALA A 183 9.17 0.73 2.32
C ALA A 183 9.89 1.79 3.17
N SER A 184 9.24 2.91 3.46
CA SER A 184 9.87 4.07 4.09
C SER A 184 8.85 4.95 4.81
N LEU A 185 9.32 5.76 5.76
CA LEU A 185 8.49 6.71 6.51
C LEU A 185 7.99 7.82 5.58
N GLU A 186 8.76 8.20 4.56
CA GLU A 186 8.38 9.16 3.52
C GLU A 186 7.17 8.66 2.75
N LEU A 187 7.18 7.38 2.34
CA LEU A 187 6.03 6.77 1.67
C LEU A 187 4.82 6.70 2.61
N LEU A 188 5.01 6.27 3.86
CA LEU A 188 3.93 6.25 4.85
C LEU A 188 3.28 7.63 5.02
N TYR A 189 4.10 8.66 5.23
CA TYR A 189 3.66 10.03 5.38
C TYR A 189 2.94 10.52 4.12
N GLY A 190 3.45 10.20 2.94
CA GLY A 190 2.80 10.50 1.66
C GLY A 190 1.40 9.91 1.56
N ILE A 191 1.22 8.64 1.94
CA ILE A 191 -0.08 7.97 1.89
C ILE A 191 -1.05 8.63 2.88
N CYS A 192 -0.59 8.88 4.12
CA CYS A 192 -1.38 9.59 5.13
C CYS A 192 -1.78 11.00 4.66
N LYS A 193 -0.85 11.73 4.05
CA LYS A 193 -1.06 13.09 3.52
C LYS A 193 -2.08 13.11 2.39
N LEU A 194 -1.97 12.18 1.43
CA LEU A 194 -2.96 12.05 0.37
C LEU A 194 -4.33 11.72 0.96
N HIS A 195 -4.41 10.77 1.90
CA HIS A 195 -5.68 10.39 2.52
C HIS A 195 -6.32 11.54 3.31
N ALA A 196 -5.54 12.29 4.10
CA ALA A 196 -6.05 13.43 4.86
C ALA A 196 -6.57 14.53 3.91
N ALA A 197 -5.84 14.83 2.83
CA ALA A 197 -6.28 15.84 1.86
C ALA A 197 -7.63 15.50 1.18
N LEU A 198 -7.93 14.22 0.99
CA LEU A 198 -9.15 13.78 0.31
C LEU A 198 -10.39 13.74 1.19
N TYR A 199 -10.20 13.43 2.47
CA TYR A 199 -11.34 13.13 3.31
C TYR A 199 -11.42 14.01 4.56
N PHE A 200 -10.29 14.49 5.11
CA PHE A 200 -10.21 15.15 6.43
C PHE A 200 -9.14 16.25 6.43
N SER A 201 -9.38 17.35 5.72
CA SER A 201 -8.38 18.41 5.52
C SER A 201 -7.90 19.08 6.81
N GLU A 202 -8.69 18.99 7.88
CA GLU A 202 -8.45 19.54 9.21
C GLU A 202 -7.53 18.65 10.07
N VAL A 203 -7.27 17.41 9.65
CA VAL A 203 -6.41 16.47 10.38
C VAL A 203 -4.95 16.93 10.29
N LYS A 204 -4.33 17.13 11.45
CA LYS A 204 -2.92 17.53 11.51
C LYS A 204 -2.04 16.29 11.35
N LEU A 205 -1.14 16.37 10.39
CA LEU A 205 -0.13 15.34 10.14
C LEU A 205 1.26 15.90 10.45
N THR A 206 1.95 15.28 11.39
CA THR A 206 3.33 15.64 11.73
C THR A 206 4.28 14.55 11.27
N TYR A 207 5.25 14.94 10.44
CA TYR A 207 6.30 14.04 9.98
C TYR A 207 7.47 14.05 10.96
N MET A 208 7.64 12.99 11.74
CA MET A 208 8.82 12.81 12.58
C MET A 208 9.82 11.88 11.89
N THR A 209 10.78 12.51 11.21
CA THR A 209 11.77 11.97 10.26
C THR A 209 12.55 10.72 10.68
N SER A 210 12.46 10.24 11.93
CA SER A 210 13.23 9.09 12.42
C SER A 210 12.47 8.08 13.27
N LYS A 211 11.14 8.24 13.47
CA LYS A 211 10.39 7.35 14.35
C LYS A 211 9.05 6.93 13.77
N HIS A 212 8.20 7.90 13.45
CA HIS A 212 6.80 7.64 13.13
C HIS A 212 6.20 8.79 12.34
N VAL A 213 5.04 8.51 11.75
CA VAL A 213 4.08 9.51 11.29
C VAL A 213 3.07 9.71 12.40
N GLU A 214 2.90 10.96 12.83
CA GLU A 214 1.89 11.33 13.83
C GLU A 214 0.63 11.84 13.12
N ILE A 215 -0.52 11.28 13.49
CA ILE A 215 -1.84 11.74 13.05
C ILE A 215 -2.59 12.24 14.28
N THR A 216 -2.92 13.54 14.30
CA THR A 216 -3.73 14.14 15.36
C THR A 216 -5.15 14.41 14.87
N LEU A 217 -6.10 13.76 15.52
CA LEU A 217 -7.53 14.02 15.41
C LEU A 217 -7.96 14.82 16.64
N LYS A 218 -8.99 15.67 16.51
CA LYS A 218 -9.67 16.23 17.69
C LYS A 218 -11.12 15.75 17.70
N ILE A 219 -11.81 15.79 18.82
CA ILE A 219 -13.26 15.72 18.86
C ILE A 219 -13.69 16.98 19.61
N PRO A 220 -14.44 17.88 18.96
CA PRO A 220 -14.87 19.13 19.57
C PRO A 220 -15.63 18.92 20.89
N TYR A 221 -15.42 19.81 21.86
CA TYR A 221 -16.04 19.70 23.19
C TYR A 221 -17.57 19.74 23.14
N ASP A 222 -18.15 20.59 22.29
CA ASP A 222 -19.59 20.67 22.05
C ASP A 222 -20.17 19.32 21.63
N VAL A 223 -19.49 18.64 20.70
CA VAL A 223 -19.88 17.29 20.28
C VAL A 223 -19.74 16.27 21.40
N LEU A 224 -18.68 16.36 22.22
CA LEU A 224 -18.52 15.48 23.40
C LEU A 224 -19.63 15.69 24.43
N THR A 225 -20.11 16.92 24.62
CA THR A 225 -21.20 17.21 25.57
C THR A 225 -22.56 16.71 25.10
N GLU A 226 -22.72 16.43 23.81
CA GLU A 226 -23.94 15.80 23.26
C GLU A 226 -23.98 14.29 23.49
N ILE A 227 -22.84 13.67 23.84
CA ILE A 227 -22.77 12.26 24.15
C ILE A 227 -23.36 12.02 25.55
N SER A 228 -24.36 11.17 25.61
CA SER A 228 -25.03 10.75 26.85
C SER A 228 -24.04 10.23 27.89
N GLU A 229 -24.17 10.67 29.14
CA GLU A 229 -23.28 10.26 30.25
C GLU A 229 -23.44 8.78 30.64
N GLU A 230 -24.59 8.17 30.32
CA GLU A 230 -24.88 6.76 30.57
C GLU A 230 -25.27 6.04 29.27
N PRO A 231 -24.82 4.79 29.05
CA PRO A 231 -25.26 3.96 27.94
C PRO A 231 -26.74 3.56 28.11
N SER A 232 -27.67 4.45 27.74
CA SER A 232 -29.10 4.21 27.88
C SER A 232 -29.62 3.30 26.77
N ILE A 233 -30.48 2.32 27.07
CA ILE A 233 -30.96 1.32 26.09
C ILE A 233 -32.09 1.89 25.19
N ALA A 234 -32.64 3.06 25.52
CA ALA A 234 -33.81 3.63 24.85
C ALA A 234 -33.43 4.91 24.07
N ASN A 235 -33.45 4.82 22.74
CA ASN A 235 -33.16 5.90 21.78
C ASN A 235 -31.72 6.46 21.84
N ILE A 236 -30.76 5.59 21.53
CA ILE A 236 -29.35 5.96 21.36
C ILE A 236 -29.19 6.64 20.00
N SER A 237 -28.68 7.87 19.96
CA SER A 237 -28.26 8.49 18.70
C SER A 237 -27.16 7.62 18.04
N LYS A 238 -27.01 7.64 16.72
CA LYS A 238 -25.96 6.85 16.04
C LYS A 238 -24.55 7.15 16.63
N VAL A 239 -24.36 8.38 17.06
CA VAL A 239 -23.13 8.92 17.67
C VAL A 239 -22.87 8.30 19.05
N ASP A 240 -23.89 8.28 19.93
CA ASP A 240 -23.80 7.62 21.23
C ASP A 240 -23.54 6.12 21.11
N GLN A 241 -24.20 5.47 20.13
CA GLN A 241 -24.07 4.03 19.93
C GLN A 241 -22.64 3.66 19.55
N TYR A 242 -22.02 4.48 18.70
CA TYR A 242 -20.62 4.29 18.33
C TYR A 242 -19.69 4.52 19.52
N PHE A 243 -19.85 5.64 20.21
CA PHE A 243 -18.95 6.03 21.30
C PHE A 243 -18.93 4.99 22.43
N TRP A 244 -20.10 4.54 22.87
CA TRP A 244 -20.21 3.64 24.00
C TRP A 244 -19.88 2.17 23.66
N ASN A 245 -20.16 1.72 22.44
CA ASN A 245 -20.06 0.30 22.11
C ASN A 245 -18.88 -0.08 21.21
N THR A 246 -18.36 0.83 20.39
CA THR A 246 -17.38 0.45 19.34
C THR A 246 -16.10 1.26 19.40
N PHE A 247 -16.14 2.52 19.87
CA PHE A 247 -14.96 3.38 19.91
C PHE A 247 -13.78 2.74 20.65
N TRP A 248 -14.03 2.14 21.82
CA TRP A 248 -13.00 1.44 22.59
C TRP A 248 -12.46 0.19 21.90
N GLU A 249 -13.32 -0.55 21.20
CA GLU A 249 -12.91 -1.72 20.41
C GLU A 249 -12.02 -1.31 19.24
N ASP A 250 -12.38 -0.24 18.55
CA ASP A 250 -11.59 0.34 17.46
C ASP A 250 -10.22 0.80 17.98
N LEU A 251 -10.17 1.57 19.08
CA LEU A 251 -8.91 2.00 19.70
C LEU A 251 -8.03 0.81 20.09
N ASN A 252 -8.61 -0.22 20.71
CA ASN A 252 -7.87 -1.42 21.08
C ASN A 252 -7.33 -2.15 19.84
N ALA A 253 -8.11 -2.26 18.77
CA ALA A 253 -7.65 -2.85 17.51
C ALA A 253 -6.49 -2.06 16.88
N LEU A 254 -6.51 -0.73 16.99
CA LEU A 254 -5.45 0.14 16.49
C LEU A 254 -4.12 -0.02 17.24
N THR A 255 -4.13 -0.44 18.52
CA THR A 255 -2.88 -0.68 19.27
C THR A 255 -1.98 -1.73 18.61
N GLN A 256 -2.53 -2.60 17.76
CA GLN A 256 -1.77 -3.57 16.99
C GLN A 256 -0.93 -2.92 15.88
N TYR A 257 -1.33 -1.75 15.38
CA TYR A 257 -0.75 -1.10 14.21
C TYR A 257 -0.08 0.24 14.51
N CYS A 258 -0.50 0.92 15.58
CA CYS A 258 0.12 2.14 16.07
C CYS A 258 1.14 1.80 17.17
N ASP A 259 2.34 2.38 17.09
CA ASP A 259 3.36 2.27 18.14
C ASP A 259 2.82 2.77 19.49
N GLN A 260 2.06 3.86 19.44
CA GLN A 260 1.46 4.51 20.59
C GLN A 260 0.15 5.19 20.17
N ILE A 261 -0.79 5.27 21.10
CA ILE A 261 -2.03 6.04 20.98
C ILE A 261 -2.15 6.88 22.24
N ASN A 262 -2.22 8.21 22.08
CA ASN A 262 -2.44 9.13 23.21
C ASN A 262 -3.83 9.77 23.10
N LEU A 263 -4.52 9.83 24.24
CA LEU A 263 -5.79 10.53 24.41
C LEU A 263 -5.55 11.68 25.38
N ASN A 264 -5.70 12.91 24.90
CA ASN A 264 -5.47 14.13 25.67
C ASN A 264 -6.71 15.02 25.63
N ILE A 265 -6.88 15.88 26.63
CA ILE A 265 -7.86 16.97 26.58
C ILE A 265 -7.10 18.28 26.34
N ASP A 266 -7.44 19.00 25.28
CA ASP A 266 -6.80 20.29 24.98
C ASP A 266 -7.35 21.42 25.87
N LYS A 267 -6.79 22.63 25.73
CA LYS A 267 -7.20 23.80 26.54
C LYS A 267 -8.67 24.19 26.35
N ASN A 268 -9.25 23.81 25.21
CA ASN A 268 -10.64 24.09 24.87
C ASN A 268 -11.56 22.91 25.22
N GLN A 269 -11.06 21.94 26.00
CA GLN A 269 -11.75 20.71 26.39
C GLN A 269 -12.05 19.75 25.24
N ASN A 270 -11.42 19.93 24.06
CA ASN A 270 -11.56 18.97 22.97
C ASN A 270 -10.75 17.70 23.29
N LEU A 271 -11.25 16.53 22.88
CA LEU A 271 -10.50 15.28 22.96
C LEU A 271 -9.53 15.20 21.78
N GLU A 272 -8.23 15.28 22.04
CA GLU A 272 -7.17 15.02 21.06
C GLU A 272 -6.80 13.54 21.06
N ILE A 273 -6.94 12.89 19.91
CA ILE A 273 -6.51 11.51 19.66
C ILE A 273 -5.26 11.56 18.79
N ILE A 274 -4.12 11.13 19.32
CA ILE A 274 -2.83 11.16 18.63
C ILE A 274 -2.40 9.73 18.34
N LEU A 275 -2.29 9.40 17.04
CA LEU A 275 -1.86 8.09 16.56
C LEU A 275 -0.41 8.17 16.08
N TYR A 276 0.45 7.32 16.62
CA TYR A 276 1.85 7.21 16.22
C TYR A 276 2.04 5.95 15.36
N ILE A 277 2.34 6.12 14.07
CA ILE A 277 2.41 5.01 13.12
C ILE A 277 3.86 4.86 12.62
N SER A 278 4.47 3.70 12.82
CA SER A 278 5.82 3.39 12.32
C SER A 278 5.78 2.36 11.18
N LEU A 279 6.95 1.96 10.69
CA LEU A 279 7.05 0.90 9.67
C LEU A 279 6.91 -0.51 10.25
N LEU A 280 6.84 -0.64 11.57
CA LEU A 280 6.66 -1.90 12.28
C LEU A 280 5.34 -1.85 13.06
N THR A 281 4.66 -2.98 13.12
CA THR A 281 3.45 -3.15 13.92
C THR A 281 3.81 -3.66 15.32
N ASN A 282 2.85 -3.67 16.24
CA ASN A 282 3.00 -4.31 17.55
C ASN A 282 2.67 -5.80 17.53
N ASN A 283 2.42 -6.38 16.35
CA ASN A 283 2.29 -7.83 16.18
C ASN A 283 3.67 -8.46 16.02
N TYR A 284 3.81 -9.72 16.46
CA TYR A 284 5.07 -10.46 16.41
C TYR A 284 4.96 -11.72 15.53
N ASN A 285 6.05 -12.08 14.86
CA ASN A 285 6.17 -13.39 14.20
C ASN A 285 6.46 -14.51 15.23
N GLU A 286 6.53 -15.76 14.76
CA GLU A 286 6.82 -16.93 15.61
C GLU A 286 8.20 -16.87 16.30
N VAL A 287 9.10 -16.03 15.78
CA VAL A 287 10.46 -15.83 16.30
C VAL A 287 10.54 -14.62 17.26
N GLY A 288 9.42 -13.94 17.51
CA GLY A 288 9.35 -12.79 18.42
C GLY A 288 9.80 -11.46 17.83
N GLU A 289 9.88 -11.34 16.51
CA GLU A 289 10.19 -10.08 15.81
C GLU A 289 8.93 -9.35 15.40
N LYS A 290 8.94 -8.01 15.48
CA LYS A 290 7.80 -7.18 15.06
C LYS A 290 7.52 -7.35 13.56
N LEU A 291 6.24 -7.52 13.20
CA LEU A 291 5.81 -7.62 11.82
C LEU A 291 5.85 -6.24 11.14
N PRO A 292 6.28 -6.14 9.89
CA PRO A 292 6.27 -4.89 9.13
C PRO A 292 4.84 -4.42 8.82
N LEU A 293 4.64 -3.10 8.79
CA LEU A 293 3.37 -2.47 8.42
C LEU A 293 3.12 -2.61 6.92
N ARG A 294 1.91 -3.06 6.54
CA ARG A 294 1.51 -3.24 5.14
C ARG A 294 0.46 -2.23 4.72
N PHE A 295 0.31 -2.02 3.42
CA PHE A 295 -0.68 -1.09 2.86
C PHE A 295 -2.12 -1.36 3.33
N ARG A 296 -2.51 -2.63 3.48
CA ARG A 296 -3.85 -3.02 3.95
C ARG A 296 -4.08 -2.65 5.41
N ASP A 297 -3.03 -2.64 6.21
CA ASP A 297 -3.13 -2.40 7.65
C ASP A 297 -3.51 -0.92 7.87
N LEU A 298 -3.06 0.00 6.98
CA LEU A 298 -3.50 1.40 6.95
C LEU A 298 -5.01 1.58 6.74
N ARG A 299 -5.70 0.64 6.09
CA ARG A 299 -7.15 0.75 5.88
C ARG A 299 -7.90 0.78 7.20
N LEU A 300 -7.45 0.03 8.21
CA LEU A 300 -8.08 0.04 9.53
C LEU A 300 -7.89 1.39 10.20
N ILE A 301 -6.69 1.94 10.14
CA ILE A 301 -6.35 3.26 10.67
C ILE A 301 -7.18 4.35 9.99
N PHE A 302 -7.23 4.33 8.65
CA PHE A 302 -7.98 5.31 7.88
C PHE A 302 -9.50 5.17 8.06
N ASN A 303 -10.03 3.95 8.18
CA ASN A 303 -11.45 3.75 8.46
C ASN A 303 -11.85 4.32 9.82
N PHE A 304 -11.01 4.14 10.84
CA PHE A 304 -11.22 4.75 12.15
C PHE A 304 -11.23 6.28 12.04
N ILE A 305 -10.20 6.87 11.43
CA ILE A 305 -10.12 8.32 11.20
C ILE A 305 -11.36 8.83 10.44
N THR A 306 -11.76 8.12 9.39
CA THR A 306 -12.94 8.45 8.58
C THR A 306 -14.21 8.47 9.40
N ARG A 307 -14.39 7.46 10.23
CA ARG A 307 -15.57 7.34 11.07
C ARG A 307 -15.61 8.45 12.11
N ILE A 308 -14.48 8.73 12.78
CA ILE A 308 -14.39 9.83 13.75
C ILE A 308 -14.75 11.16 13.07
N TYR A 309 -14.22 11.41 11.88
CA TYR A 309 -14.54 12.63 11.17
C TYR A 309 -16.00 12.72 10.72
N GLN A 310 -16.54 11.66 10.14
CA GLN A 310 -17.93 11.65 9.66
C GLN A 310 -18.95 11.74 10.79
N ASP A 311 -18.71 11.05 11.90
CA ASP A 311 -19.66 10.99 13.01
C ASP A 311 -19.53 12.21 13.95
N TYR A 312 -18.36 12.89 14.00
CA TYR A 312 -18.11 13.97 14.98
C TYR A 312 -17.63 15.33 14.43
N TYR A 313 -17.21 15.43 13.17
CA TYR A 313 -16.76 16.71 12.58
C TYR A 313 -17.67 17.22 11.47
N ILE A 314 -18.26 16.32 10.69
CA ILE A 314 -19.31 16.69 9.74
C ILE A 314 -20.56 16.97 10.58
N LEU A 315 -20.59 18.17 11.18
CA LEU A 315 -21.84 18.84 11.52
C LEU A 315 -22.69 18.79 10.25
N TRP A 316 -23.85 18.14 10.33
CA TRP A 316 -24.85 18.24 9.28
C TRP A 316 -25.22 19.73 9.16
N VAL A 317 -24.59 20.42 8.20
CA VAL A 317 -24.95 21.79 7.81
C VAL A 317 -26.30 21.78 7.12
#